data_AF-A0A1H1H0A2-F1
#
_entry.id   AF-A0A1H1H0A2-F1
#
_cell.length_a   1.000
_cell.length_b   1.000
_cell.length_c   1.000
_cell.angle_alpha   90.00
_cell.angle_beta   90.00
_cell.angle_gamma   90.00
#
_symmetry.space_group_name_H-M   'P 1'
#
loop_
_entity.id
_entity.type
_entity.pdbx_description
1 polymer ?
#
loop_
_entity_poly.entity_id
_entity_poly.type
_entity_poly.pdbx_seq_one_letter_code
_entity_poly.pdbx_strand_id
1 'polypeptide(L)'
;MTSSADAETEYETRLLQLIARGFQFVQSTDSDGELESIVGFRGHDNVIDVVRLESEDQVSATRMPSSEENIYAPSTVLWRSSGTVYQVIDQLLELPDDHTPGALLVTTSGTGS
;
A
#
# COMPACT_ATOMS: atom_id res chain seq x y z
N MET A 1 28.91 8.49 -13.09
CA MET A 1 27.80 9.46 -13.28
C MET A 1 26.57 8.75 -13.83
N THR A 2 26.18 7.63 -13.21
CA THR A 2 24.96 6.88 -13.51
C THR A 2 24.51 6.28 -12.17
N SER A 3 23.68 7.03 -11.44
CA SER A 3 23.15 6.59 -10.15
C SER A 3 21.75 7.17 -9.92
N SER A 4 21.44 8.36 -10.45
CA SER A 4 20.05 8.87 -10.44
C SER A 4 19.15 8.21 -11.48
N ALA A 5 19.54 8.12 -12.75
CA ALA A 5 18.64 7.67 -13.82
C ALA A 5 18.16 6.21 -13.68
N ASP A 6 18.97 5.34 -13.07
CA ASP A 6 18.62 3.94 -12.83
C ASP A 6 17.59 3.83 -11.68
N ALA A 7 17.81 4.58 -10.59
CA ALA A 7 16.88 4.68 -9.47
C ALA A 7 15.53 5.31 -9.88
N GLU A 8 15.55 6.32 -10.76
CA GLU A 8 14.35 6.94 -11.32
C GLU A 8 13.52 5.93 -12.12
N THR A 9 14.17 5.09 -12.93
CA THR A 9 13.50 4.05 -13.74
C THR A 9 12.94 2.92 -12.86
N GLU A 10 13.67 2.53 -11.83
CA GLU A 10 13.27 1.53 -10.85
C GLU A 10 12.05 1.97 -10.01
N TYR A 11 12.00 3.25 -9.64
CA TYR A 11 10.88 3.86 -8.95
C TYR A 11 9.64 3.94 -9.86
N GLU A 12 9.82 4.41 -11.09
CA GLU A 12 8.75 4.51 -12.09
C GLU A 12 8.13 3.14 -12.42
N THR A 13 8.96 2.10 -12.55
CA THR A 13 8.49 0.72 -12.81
C THR A 13 7.59 0.20 -11.70
N ARG A 14 7.93 0.45 -10.43
CA ARG A 14 7.14 0.00 -9.27
C ARG A 14 5.83 0.78 -9.14
N LEU A 15 5.83 2.08 -9.43
CA LEU A 15 4.61 2.86 -9.56
C LEU A 15 3.69 2.31 -10.65
N LEU A 16 4.24 2.00 -11.83
CA LEU A 16 3.49 1.40 -12.93
C LEU A 16 2.89 0.04 -12.55
N GLN A 17 3.59 -0.79 -11.75
CA GLN A 17 3.04 -2.04 -11.23
C GLN A 17 1.83 -1.81 -10.31
N LEU A 18 1.88 -0.79 -9.46
CA LEU A 18 0.74 -0.43 -8.61
C LEU A 18 -0.43 0.09 -9.46
N ILE A 19 -0.17 0.95 -10.45
CA ILE A 19 -1.19 1.44 -11.38
C ILE A 19 -1.84 0.26 -12.13
N ALA A 20 -1.04 -0.71 -12.59
CA ALA A 20 -1.53 -1.91 -13.25
C ALA A 20 -2.42 -2.77 -12.32
N ARG A 21 -2.19 -2.71 -11.01
CA ARG A 21 -3.03 -3.37 -10.00
C ARG A 21 -4.31 -2.59 -9.68
N GLY A 22 -4.45 -1.37 -10.17
CA GLY A 22 -5.61 -0.49 -9.97
C GLY A 22 -5.41 0.61 -8.93
N PHE A 23 -4.18 0.88 -8.50
CA PHE A 23 -3.90 2.03 -7.66
C PHE A 23 -4.05 3.34 -8.42
N GLN A 24 -4.71 4.30 -7.79
CA GLN A 24 -4.80 5.67 -8.26
C GLN A 24 -3.91 6.56 -7.40
N PHE A 25 -2.95 7.23 -8.03
CA PHE A 25 -2.02 8.12 -7.34
C PHE A 25 -2.48 9.57 -7.45
N VAL A 26 -2.43 10.26 -6.32
CA VAL A 26 -2.68 11.68 -6.19
C VAL A 26 -1.44 12.31 -5.60
N GLN A 27 -0.92 13.31 -6.31
CA GLN A 27 0.17 14.15 -5.81
C GLN A 27 -0.43 15.10 -4.77
N SER A 28 0.02 14.98 -3.53
CA SER A 28 -0.23 15.95 -2.47
C SER A 28 0.84 17.02 -2.54
N THR A 29 0.40 18.26 -2.76
CA THR A 29 1.26 19.44 -2.75
C THR A 29 1.05 20.23 -1.48
N ASP A 30 2.11 20.83 -0.96
CA ASP A 30 2.03 21.76 0.17
C ASP A 30 1.31 23.07 -0.23
N SER A 31 1.08 23.94 0.74
CA SER A 31 0.55 25.31 0.63
C SER A 31 1.25 26.18 -0.43
N ASP A 32 2.51 25.90 -0.77
CA ASP A 32 3.25 26.59 -1.83
C ASP A 32 3.02 25.99 -3.24
N GLY A 33 2.36 24.83 -3.33
CA GLY A 33 2.17 24.08 -4.57
C GLY A 33 3.35 23.14 -4.92
N GLU A 34 4.36 23.07 -4.06
CA GLU A 34 5.48 22.13 -4.16
C GLU A 34 5.02 20.71 -3.82
N LEU A 35 5.59 19.69 -4.50
CA LEU A 35 5.24 18.29 -4.27
C LEU A 35 5.73 17.85 -2.88
N GLU A 36 4.79 17.59 -1.97
CA GLU A 36 5.07 17.16 -0.60
C GLU A 36 5.12 15.65 -0.50
N SER A 37 4.16 14.96 -1.11
CA SER A 37 4.02 13.50 -1.01
C SER A 37 3.15 12.96 -2.14
N ILE A 38 3.29 11.67 -2.47
CA ILE A 38 2.41 10.98 -3.41
C ILE A 38 1.54 10.01 -2.62
N VAL A 39 0.21 10.11 -2.76
CA VAL A 39 -0.73 9.23 -2.09
C VAL A 39 -1.44 8.35 -3.12
N GLY A 40 -1.21 7.05 -3.05
CA GLY A 40 -1.91 6.02 -3.82
C GLY A 40 -3.10 5.45 -3.05
N PHE A 41 -4.22 5.25 -3.73
CA PHE A 41 -5.42 4.63 -3.16
C PHE A 41 -5.91 3.51 -4.09
N ARG A 42 -6.38 2.40 -3.53
CA ARG A 42 -7.01 1.30 -4.27
C ARG A 42 -8.15 0.71 -3.46
N GLY A 43 -9.38 0.90 -3.92
CA GLY A 43 -10.54 0.19 -3.40
C GLY A 43 -10.74 -1.14 -4.15
N HIS A 44 -10.76 -2.26 -3.43
CA HIS A 44 -11.10 -3.58 -3.97
C HIS A 44 -11.72 -4.47 -2.88
N ASP A 45 -12.61 -5.41 -3.21
CA ASP A 45 -13.20 -6.41 -2.28
C ASP A 45 -13.56 -5.90 -0.87
N ASN A 46 -14.26 -4.75 -0.80
CA ASN A 46 -14.71 -4.11 0.44
C ASN A 46 -13.57 -3.65 1.38
N VAL A 47 -12.35 -3.50 0.85
CA VAL A 47 -11.21 -2.87 1.51
C VAL A 47 -10.64 -1.73 0.65
N ILE A 48 -9.95 -0.81 1.30
CA ILE A 48 -9.24 0.28 0.67
C ILE A 48 -7.78 0.17 1.12
N ASP A 49 -6.89 0.01 0.16
CA ASP A 49 -5.45 0.17 0.35
C ASP A 49 -5.07 1.62 0.11
N VAL A 50 -4.32 2.20 1.04
CA VAL A 50 -3.77 3.54 0.93
C VAL A 50 -2.27 3.44 1.12
N VAL A 51 -1.51 3.97 0.19
CA VAL A 51 -0.06 4.09 0.27
C VAL A 51 0.31 5.56 0.21
N ARG A 52 1.10 6.04 1.17
CA ARG A 52 1.68 7.38 1.21
C ARG A 52 3.17 7.25 1.00
N LEU A 53 3.66 7.94 -0.01
CA LEU A 53 5.08 8.07 -0.31
C LEU A 53 5.47 9.51 0.01
N GLU A 54 6.05 9.73 1.17
CA GLU A 54 6.61 11.03 1.56
C GLU A 54 8.03 11.16 0.99
N SER A 55 8.79 10.07 1.03
CA SER A 55 10.13 9.95 0.44
C SER A 55 10.45 8.50 0.13
N GLU A 56 11.54 8.22 -0.58
CA GLU A 56 11.95 6.86 -0.95
C GLU A 56 12.14 5.93 0.26
N ASP A 57 12.59 6.48 1.40
CA ASP A 57 12.78 5.74 2.65
C ASP A 57 11.61 5.91 3.65
N GLN A 58 10.68 6.82 3.33
CA GLN A 58 9.54 7.16 4.18
C GLN A 58 8.25 6.91 3.41
N VAL A 59 7.87 5.65 3.38
CA VAL A 59 6.64 5.17 2.78
C VAL A 59 5.80 4.48 3.85
N SER A 60 4.50 4.71 3.83
CA SER A 60 3.54 4.06 4.71
C SER A 60 2.36 3.55 3.91
N ALA A 61 2.03 2.27 4.04
CA ALA A 61 0.82 1.70 3.48
C ALA A 61 -0.12 1.19 4.58
N THR A 62 -1.42 1.34 4.36
CA THR A 62 -2.47 0.96 5.29
C THR A 62 -3.65 0.40 4.51
N ARG A 63 -4.10 -0.79 4.90
CA ARG A 63 -5.34 -1.42 4.44
C ARG A 63 -6.40 -1.25 5.51
N MET A 64 -7.57 -0.79 5.10
CA MET A 64 -8.73 -0.57 5.98
C MET A 64 -10.02 -0.98 5.27
N PRO A 65 -11.11 -1.27 6.01
CA PRO A 65 -12.37 -1.62 5.38
C PRO A 65 -12.94 -0.42 4.62
N SER A 66 -13.60 -0.65 3.48
CA SER A 66 -14.27 0.40 2.72
C SER A 66 -15.48 1.01 3.44
N SER A 67 -15.90 0.39 4.54
CA SER A 67 -16.91 0.93 5.46
C SER A 67 -16.40 2.08 6.32
N GLU A 68 -15.09 2.36 6.29
CA GLU A 68 -14.48 3.43 7.08
C GLU A 68 -14.79 4.81 6.47
N GLU A 69 -15.42 5.69 7.25
CA GLU A 69 -15.78 7.05 6.81
C GLU A 69 -14.55 7.97 6.70
N ASN A 70 -13.49 7.71 7.47
CA ASN A 70 -12.28 8.54 7.55
C ASN A 70 -11.02 7.79 7.11
N ILE A 71 -10.71 7.88 5.82
CA ILE A 71 -9.53 7.29 5.16
C ILE A 71 -8.20 7.86 5.71
N TYR A 72 -8.21 9.10 6.22
CA TYR A 72 -7.02 9.77 6.78
C TYR A 72 -6.77 9.43 8.25
N ALA A 73 -7.79 9.01 8.98
CA ALA A 73 -7.72 8.63 10.39
C ALA A 73 -8.65 7.43 10.64
N PRO A 74 -8.32 6.25 10.09
CA PRO A 74 -9.18 5.09 10.21
C PRO A 74 -9.20 4.61 11.66
N SER A 75 -10.41 4.27 12.15
CA SER A 75 -10.54 3.62 13.45
C SER A 75 -10.17 2.15 13.37
N THR A 76 -10.36 1.53 12.20
CA THR A 76 -10.12 0.12 11.95
C THR A 76 -9.05 -0.05 10.88
N VAL A 77 -7.91 -0.63 11.26
CA VAL A 77 -6.82 -0.95 10.35
C VAL A 77 -6.68 -2.45 10.26
N LEU A 78 -6.83 -3.00 9.04
CA LEU A 78 -6.69 -4.43 8.77
C LEU A 78 -5.22 -4.81 8.60
N TRP A 79 -4.44 -3.93 7.98
CA TRP A 79 -3.02 -4.11 7.80
C TRP A 79 -2.33 -2.74 7.70
N ARG A 80 -1.11 -2.65 8.21
CA ARG A 80 -0.27 -1.46 8.09
C ARG A 80 1.18 -1.88 7.95
N SER A 81 1.89 -1.22 7.05
CA SER A 81 3.35 -1.28 6.99
C SER A 81 3.94 0.09 6.71
N SER A 82 5.17 0.28 7.15
CA SER A 82 5.93 1.51 6.97
C SER A 82 7.41 1.20 6.86
N GLY A 83 8.10 1.89 5.96
CA GLY A 83 9.52 1.70 5.70
C GLY A 83 9.89 2.27 4.33
N THR A 84 10.84 1.64 3.66
CA THR A 84 11.26 2.06 2.33
C THR A 84 10.19 1.74 1.28
N VAL A 85 10.17 2.52 0.19
CA VAL A 85 9.28 2.32 -0.95
C VAL A 85 9.34 0.88 -1.44
N TYR A 86 10.54 0.30 -1.48
CA TYR A 86 10.75 -1.06 -1.92
C TYR A 86 10.10 -2.07 -0.99
N GLN A 87 10.33 -1.96 0.32
CA GLN A 87 9.73 -2.89 1.27
C GLN A 87 8.20 -2.76 1.31
N VAL A 88 7.69 -1.54 1.33
CA VAL A 88 6.24 -1.33 1.45
C VAL A 88 5.51 -1.79 0.19
N ILE A 89 6.05 -1.49 -1.01
CA ILE A 89 5.46 -1.96 -2.26
C ILE A 89 5.55 -3.47 -2.36
N ASP A 90 6.68 -4.08 -2.01
CA ASP A 90 6.84 -5.53 -2.03
C ASP A 90 5.81 -6.20 -1.12
N GLN A 91 5.71 -5.77 0.14
CA GLN A 91 4.72 -6.29 1.08
C GLN A 91 3.28 -6.06 0.60
N LEU A 92 3.01 -4.94 -0.08
CA LEU A 92 1.68 -4.66 -0.63
C LEU A 92 1.36 -5.55 -1.84
N LEU A 93 2.36 -5.90 -2.65
CA LEU A 93 2.23 -6.83 -3.77
C LEU A 93 2.10 -8.28 -3.29
N GLU A 94 2.74 -8.62 -2.17
CA GLU A 94 2.64 -9.92 -1.48
C GLU A 94 1.27 -10.13 -0.83
N LEU A 95 0.55 -9.06 -0.49
CA LEU A 95 -0.81 -9.18 0.02
C LEU A 95 -1.72 -9.79 -1.05
N PRO A 96 -2.50 -10.83 -0.69
CA PRO A 96 -3.51 -11.35 -1.60
C PRO A 96 -4.52 -10.24 -1.92
N ASP A 97 -4.83 -10.09 -3.21
CA ASP A 97 -5.94 -9.26 -3.70
C ASP A 97 -7.29 -9.88 -3.35
N ASP A 98 -7.31 -11.19 -3.14
CA ASP A 98 -8.49 -11.92 -2.75
C ASP A 98 -8.63 -11.81 -1.23
N HIS A 99 -9.34 -10.77 -0.78
CA HIS A 99 -9.94 -10.83 0.53
C HIS A 99 -11.12 -11.80 0.45
N THR A 100 -10.86 -13.10 0.27
CA THR A 100 -11.86 -14.10 0.68
C THR A 100 -12.03 -13.86 2.19
N PRO A 101 -13.19 -13.40 2.69
CA PRO A 101 -13.40 -13.25 4.12
C PRO A 101 -13.46 -14.65 4.72
N GLY A 102 -12.33 -15.25 5.06
CA GLY A 102 -12.32 -16.67 5.39
C GLY A 102 -10.98 -17.40 5.56
N ALA A 103 -9.82 -16.74 5.59
CA ALA A 103 -8.61 -17.41 6.08
C ALA A 103 -8.62 -17.44 7.63
N LEU A 104 -9.66 -18.08 8.19
CA LEU A 104 -9.58 -18.64 9.53
C LEU A 104 -8.41 -19.63 9.46
N LEU A 105 -7.37 -19.37 10.24
CA LEU A 105 -6.34 -20.34 10.55
C LEU A 105 -7.06 -21.61 11.05
N VAL A 106 -7.35 -22.54 10.15
CA VAL A 106 -7.79 -23.88 10.51
C VAL A 106 -6.55 -24.57 11.05
N THR A 107 -6.29 -24.36 12.34
CA THR A 107 -5.34 -25.19 13.06
C THR A 107 -6.02 -26.55 13.17
N THR A 108 -5.80 -27.41 12.18
CA THR A 108 -6.17 -28.82 12.28
C THR A 108 -5.27 -29.46 13.34
N SER A 109 -5.64 -29.30 14.60
CA SER A 109 -5.08 -30.07 15.70
C SER A 109 -5.71 -31.46 15.65
N GLY A 110 -5.29 -32.26 14.68
CA GLY A 110 -5.51 -33.70 14.69
C GLY A 110 -4.41 -34.35 15.53
N THR A 111 -4.77 -34.93 16.67
CA THR A 111 -4.07 -36.03 17.39
C THR A 111 -5.05 -36.42 18.51
N GLY A 112 -5.77 -37.53 18.51
CA GLY A 112 -5.36 -38.87 18.09
C GLY A 112 -4.70 -39.59 19.27
N SER A 113 -5.48 -39.96 20.30
CA SER A 113 -5.40 -41.21 21.09
C SER A 113 -6.26 -41.13 22.34
#